data_AF-A0A8H5B6T2-F1
#
_entry.id   AF-A0A8H5B6T2-F1
#
_cell.length_a   1.000
_cell.length_b   1.000
_cell.length_c   1.000
_cell.angle_alpha   90.00
_cell.angle_beta   90.00
_cell.angle_gamma   90.00
#
_symmetry.space_group_name_H-M   'P 1'
#
loop_
_entity.id
_entity.type
_entity.pdbx_description
1 polymer ?
#
loop_
_entity_poly.entity_id
_entity_poly.type
_entity_poly.pdbx_seq_one_letter_code
_entity_poly.pdbx_strand_id
1 'polypeptide(L)' 'MILDKVFYGVLGQGRRCLIVYDQPEADNTYGAAIDTLTQVSTVVQSLYAKTVKIA' A
#
# COMPACT_ATOMS: atom_id res chain seq x y z
N MET A 1 10.93 19.08 4.62
CA MET A 1 10.59 18.58 5.97
C MET A 1 9.42 17.61 5.97
N ILE A 2 8.23 17.95 5.44
CA ILE A 2 7.09 17.00 5.35
C ILE A 2 7.40 15.85 4.38
N LEU A 3 7.88 16.15 3.17
CA LEU A 3 8.27 15.12 2.19
C LEU A 3 9.45 14.27 2.65
N ASP A 4 10.38 14.88 3.38
CA ASP A 4 11.53 14.21 4.00
C ASP A 4 11.15 13.43 5.27
N LYS A 5 9.87 13.45 5.67
CA LYS A 5 9.32 12.84 6.90
C LYS A 5 10.02 13.27 8.19
N VAL A 6 10.55 14.49 8.25
CA VAL A 6 11.10 15.09 9.48
C VAL A 6 10.00 15.33 10.53
N PHE A 7 8.77 15.58 10.08
CA PHE A 7 7.56 15.53 10.90
C PHE A 7 6.35 15.23 10.02
N TYR A 8 5.27 14.75 10.61
CA TYR A 8 4.04 14.37 9.90
C TYR A 8 3.06 15.53 9.91
N GLY A 9 2.65 16.00 8.74
CA GLY A 9 1.78 17.17 8.65
C GLY A 9 1.33 17.47 7.23
N VAL A 10 0.29 18.30 7.10
CA VAL A 10 -0.26 18.72 5.81
C VAL A 10 -0.44 20.24 5.80
N LEU A 11 -0.05 20.87 4.67
CA LEU A 11 -0.29 22.29 4.43
C LEU A 11 -1.69 22.51 3.88
N GLY A 12 -2.55 23.15 4.67
CA GLY A 12 -3.88 23.57 4.23
C GLY A 12 -3.84 24.90 3.49
N GLN A 13 -3.66 24.88 2.17
CA GLN A 13 -3.52 26.12 1.38
C GLN A 13 -4.74 27.05 1.48
N GLY A 14 -5.97 26.51 1.54
CA GLY A 14 -7.18 27.32 1.71
C GLY A 14 -7.33 27.95 3.10
N ARG A 15 -6.77 27.33 4.14
CA ARG A 15 -6.84 27.81 5.53
C ARG A 15 -5.59 28.58 5.97
N ARG A 16 -4.55 28.59 5.12
CA ARG A 16 -3.22 29.16 5.40
C ARG A 16 -2.63 28.68 6.74
N CYS A 17 -2.84 27.40 7.06
CA CYS A 17 -2.31 26.78 8.27
C CYS A 17 -1.56 25.48 7.95
N LEU A 18 -0.60 25.14 8.82
CA LEU A 18 0.05 23.84 8.87
C LEU A 18 -0.63 23.01 9.96
N ILE A 19 -1.09 21.81 9.60
CA ILE A 19 -1.61 20.84 10.56
C ILE A 19 -0.54 19.79 10.78
N VAL A 20 -0.11 19.62 12.04
CA VAL A 20 0.89 18.63 12.44
C VAL A 20 0.17 17.49 13.15
N TYR A 21 0.61 16.27 12.88
CA TYR A 21 0.08 15.04 13.44
C TYR A 21 1.19 14.28 14.16
N ASP A 22 0.79 13.36 15.03
CA ASP A 22 1.69 12.35 15.56
C ASP A 22 2.17 11.40 14.46
N GLN A 23 3.22 10.66 14.77
CA GLN A 23 3.72 9.64 13.86
C GLN A 23 2.63 8.60 13.56
N PRO A 24 2.31 8.35 12.29
CA PRO A 24 1.34 7.34 11.92
C PRO A 24 1.88 5.95 12.30
N GLU A 25 1.05 5.18 12.97
CA GLU A 25 1.31 3.76 13.21
C GLU A 25 0.93 2.98 11.94
N ALA A 26 1.89 2.21 11.42
CA ALA A 26 1.66 1.39 10.25
C ALA A 26 1.03 0.06 10.68
N ASP A 27 -0.18 -0.24 10.20
CA ASP A 27 -0.78 -1.56 10.36
C ASP A 27 -0.27 -2.50 9.25
N ASN A 28 0.54 -3.46 9.68
CA ASN A 28 1.16 -4.46 8.81
C ASN A 28 0.14 -5.43 8.18
N THR A 29 -1.08 -5.51 8.74
CA THR A 29 -2.15 -6.41 8.27
C THR A 29 -2.61 -6.03 6.86
N TYR A 30 -2.71 -4.73 6.56
CA TYR A 30 -3.12 -4.28 5.24
C TYR A 30 -2.08 -4.63 4.16
N GLY A 31 -0.80 -4.46 4.47
CA GLY A 31 0.29 -4.86 3.58
C GLY A 31 0.26 -6.36 3.30
N ALA A 32 0.20 -7.16 4.37
CA ALA A 32 0.13 -8.62 4.25
C ALA A 32 -1.11 -9.11 3.47
N ALA A 33 -2.26 -8.45 3.63
CA ALA A 33 -3.47 -8.77 2.88
C ALA A 33 -3.31 -8.51 1.38
N ILE A 34 -2.71 -7.37 1.01
CA ILE A 34 -2.43 -7.02 -0.39
C ILE A 34 -1.44 -8.02 -1.00
N ASP A 35 -0.36 -8.35 -0.29
CA ASP A 35 0.63 -9.32 -0.75
C ASP A 35 0.02 -10.70 -0.98
N THR A 36 -0.88 -11.11 -0.08
CA THR A 36 -1.62 -12.37 -0.22
C THR A 36 -2.48 -12.39 -1.49
N LEU A 37 -3.19 -11.29 -1.77
CA LEU A 37 -3.99 -11.16 -2.99
C LEU A 37 -3.12 -11.24 -4.26
N THR A 38 -1.93 -10.64 -4.24
CA THR A 38 -0.97 -10.75 -5.33
C THR A 38 -0.51 -12.20 -5.54
N GLN A 39 -0.18 -12.92 -4.47
CA GLN A 39 0.21 -14.32 -4.54
C GLN A 39 -0.91 -15.20 -5.11
N VAL A 40 -2.16 -14.98 -4.69
CA VAL A 40 -3.33 -15.68 -5.24
C VAL A 40 -3.43 -15.47 -6.75
N SER A 41 -3.24 -14.23 -7.23
CA SER A 41 -3.24 -13.93 -8.67
C SER A 41 -2.18 -14.73 -9.43
N THR A 42 -0.96 -14.81 -8.90
CA THR A 42 0.13 -15.61 -9.47
C THR A 42 -0.21 -17.10 -9.54
N VAL A 43 -0.83 -17.64 -8.49
CA VAL A 43 -1.25 -19.05 -8.47
C VAL A 43 -2.30 -19.33 -9.55
N VAL A 44 -3.31 -18.45 -9.70
CA VAL A 44 -4.34 -18.59 -10.73
C VAL A 44 -3.72 -18.56 -12.14
N GLN A 45 -2.80 -17.64 -12.40
CA GLN A 45 -2.09 -17.57 -13.68
C GLN A 45 -1.27 -18.85 -13.96
N SER A 46 -0.59 -19.37 -12.94
CA SER A 46 0.17 -20.62 -13.04
C SER A 46 -0.72 -21.83 -13.34
N LEU A 47 -1.89 -21.91 -12.69
CA LEU A 47 -2.88 -22.95 -12.95
C LEU A 47 -3.39 -22.88 -14.40
N TYR A 48 -3.74 -21.69 -14.89
CA TYR A 48 -4.16 -21.50 -16.28
C TYR A 48 -3.07 -21.89 -17.27
N ALA A 49 -1.82 -21.47 -17.04
CA ALA A 49 -0.70 -21.83 -17.91
C ALA A 49 -0.44 -23.34 -17.94
N LYS A 50 -0.69 -24.04 -16.84
CA LYS A 50 -0.57 -25.51 -16.77
C LYS A 50 -1.71 -26.22 -17.50
N THR A 51 -2.96 -25.77 -17.38
CA THR A 51 -4.10 -26.41 -18.06
C THR A 51 -4.02 -26.23 -19.58
N VAL A 52 -3.62 -25.06 -20.06
CA VAL A 52 -3.42 -24.81 -21.50
C VAL A 52 -2.30 -25.67 -22.10
N LYS A 53 -1.26 -25.99 -21.33
CA LYS A 53 -0.15 -26.86 -21.81
C LYS A 53 -0.51 -28.35 -21.88
N ILE A 54 -1.58 -28.77 -21.21
CA ILE A 54 -2.00 -30.18 -21.13
C ILE A 54 -3.15 -30.47 -22.12
N ALA A 55 -3.82 -29.43 -22.65
CA ALA A 55 -4.88 -29.51 -23.65
C ALA A 55 -4.33 -29.63 -25.09
#